data_AF-A0A1M6DL29-F1
#
_entry.id   AF-A0A1M6DL29-F1
#
_cell.length_a   1.000
_cell.length_b   1.000
_cell.length_c   1.000
_cell.angle_alpha   90.00
_cell.angle_beta   90.00
_cell.angle_gamma   90.00
#
_symmetry.space_group_name_H-M   'P 1'
#
loop_
_entity.id
_entity.type
_entity.pdbx_description
1 polymer ?
#
loop_
_entity_poly.entity_id
_entity_poly.type
_entity_poly.pdbx_seq_one_letter_code
_entity_poly.pdbx_strand_id
1 'polypeptide(L)'
;MEFNKLPMNSKKLLDEIVKAENPTQLLCERFEKSSSKEDEELRNLIKELCQSEYIRIPMWADNKPYHVVVNNSARTYDKQLAEYEEEKRAQRGTIYIGTVNDKSVKLGNGNKISNSNIAGIIENHLDSASPDVKKSFYEKHPVICSFLVSFVAGIVLLFTFWSNIVELIEGVF
;
A
#
# COMPACT_ATOMS: atom_id res chain seq x y z
N MET A 1 -35.35 -2.05 12.47
CA MET A 1 -34.50 -1.08 13.20
C MET A 1 -33.28 -0.85 12.34
N GLU A 2 -32.93 0.39 12.06
CA GLU A 2 -31.74 0.73 11.26
C GLU A 2 -30.50 0.62 12.15
N PHE A 3 -29.51 -0.19 11.75
CA PHE A 3 -28.26 -0.31 12.48
C PHE A 3 -27.40 0.94 12.21
N ASN A 4 -27.14 1.72 13.25
CA ASN A 4 -26.28 2.89 13.16
C ASN A 4 -24.85 2.52 13.52
N LYS A 5 -23.98 2.51 12.51
CA LYS A 5 -22.55 2.25 12.69
C LYS A 5 -21.91 3.37 13.51
N LEU A 6 -21.25 2.99 14.61
CA LEU A 6 -20.53 3.94 15.45
C LEU A 6 -19.29 4.51 14.73
N PRO A 7 -18.97 5.79 14.93
CA PRO A 7 -17.65 6.35 14.68
C PRO A 7 -16.53 5.51 15.31
N MET A 8 -15.34 5.53 14.71
CA MET A 8 -14.20 4.71 15.12
C MET A 8 -13.83 4.89 16.60
N ASN A 9 -13.81 6.13 17.09
CA ASN A 9 -13.41 6.44 18.46
C ASN A 9 -14.41 5.87 19.49
N SER A 10 -15.71 6.03 19.22
CA SER A 10 -16.77 5.49 20.06
C SER A 10 -16.80 3.98 20.04
N LYS A 11 -16.60 3.36 18.87
CA LYS A 11 -16.43 1.90 18.77
C LYS A 11 -15.26 1.44 19.64
N LYS A 12 -14.10 2.06 19.51
CA LYS A 12 -12.91 1.67 20.28
C LYS A 12 -13.16 1.73 21.79
N LEU A 13 -13.81 2.78 22.27
CA LEU A 13 -14.19 2.91 23.68
C LEU A 13 -15.19 1.82 24.09
N LEU A 14 -16.18 1.51 23.24
CA LEU A 14 -17.13 0.43 23.49
C LEU A 14 -16.44 -0.93 23.62
N ASP A 15 -15.51 -1.25 22.73
CA ASP A 15 -14.76 -2.50 22.75
C ASP A 15 -13.92 -2.63 24.04
N GLU A 16 -13.30 -1.53 24.49
CA GLU A 16 -12.57 -1.48 25.76
C GLU A 16 -13.51 -1.71 26.96
N ILE A 17 -14.67 -1.06 26.97
CA ILE A 17 -15.68 -1.19 28.03
C ILE A 17 -16.24 -2.63 28.09
N VAL A 18 -16.55 -3.23 26.94
CA VAL A 18 -17.14 -4.59 26.87
C VAL A 18 -16.13 -5.66 27.31
N LYS A 19 -14.83 -5.47 27.03
CA LYS A 19 -13.76 -6.39 27.42
C LYS A 19 -13.31 -6.23 28.86
N ALA A 20 -13.57 -5.08 29.48
CA ALA A 20 -13.16 -4.82 30.85
C ALA A 20 -13.96 -5.67 31.84
N GLU A 21 -13.25 -6.28 32.80
CA GLU A 21 -13.90 -6.94 33.94
C GLU A 21 -14.70 -5.93 34.79
N ASN A 22 -14.17 -4.71 34.92
CA ASN A 22 -14.82 -3.61 35.62
C ASN A 22 -14.87 -2.34 34.75
N PRO A 23 -15.96 -2.14 33.99
CA PRO A 23 -16.18 -0.95 33.17
C PRO A 23 -16.11 0.38 33.92
N THR A 24 -16.60 0.40 35.16
CA THR A 24 -16.59 1.61 36.00
C THR A 24 -15.17 2.02 36.33
N GLN A 25 -14.36 1.08 36.80
CA GLN A 25 -12.95 1.35 37.15
C GLN A 25 -12.17 1.83 35.93
N LEU A 26 -12.35 1.17 34.77
CA LEU A 26 -11.70 1.58 33.53
C LEU A 26 -11.98 3.04 33.19
N LEU A 27 -13.26 3.46 33.25
CA LEU A 27 -13.62 4.85 32.96
C LEU A 27 -13.06 5.82 34.02
N CYS A 28 -13.12 5.47 35.30
CA CYS A 28 -12.57 6.29 36.38
C CYS A 28 -11.06 6.55 36.20
N GLU A 29 -10.28 5.50 35.94
CA GLU A 29 -8.84 5.63 35.69
C GLU A 29 -8.54 6.49 34.45
N ARG A 30 -9.39 6.39 33.43
CA ARG A 30 -9.27 7.20 32.22
C ARG A 30 -9.48 8.68 32.53
N PHE A 31 -10.54 9.01 33.27
CA PHE A 31 -10.80 10.38 33.75
C PHE A 31 -9.68 10.94 34.65
N GLU A 32 -9.01 10.10 35.44
CA GLU A 32 -7.89 10.54 36.29
C GLU A 32 -6.62 10.88 35.52
N LYS A 33 -6.38 10.18 34.40
CA LYS A 33 -5.17 10.35 33.57
C LYS A 33 -5.38 11.39 32.46
N SER A 34 -6.61 11.77 32.18
CA SER A 34 -6.96 12.70 31.11
C SER A 34 -6.67 14.16 31.46
N SER A 35 -6.19 14.91 30.49
CA SER A 35 -6.20 16.37 30.50
C SER A 35 -7.63 16.92 30.34
N SER A 36 -7.82 18.22 30.58
CA SER A 36 -9.14 18.88 30.44
C SER A 36 -9.79 18.65 29.06
N LYS A 37 -9.00 18.69 27.99
CA LYS A 37 -9.49 18.45 26.62
C LYS A 37 -9.87 16.98 26.38
N GLU A 38 -9.04 16.05 26.86
CA GLU A 38 -9.30 14.62 26.71
C GLU A 38 -10.49 14.17 27.56
N ASP A 39 -10.71 14.79 28.72
CA ASP A 39 -11.91 14.58 29.54
C ASP A 39 -13.16 14.97 28.75
N GLU A 40 -13.19 16.15 28.14
CA GLU A 40 -14.33 16.60 27.33
C GLU A 40 -14.61 15.64 26.16
N GLU A 41 -13.56 15.20 25.45
CA GLU A 41 -13.68 14.19 24.40
C GLU A 41 -14.23 12.86 24.94
N LEU A 42 -13.73 12.39 26.08
CA LEU A 42 -14.21 11.16 26.72
C LEU A 42 -15.69 11.26 27.12
N ARG A 43 -16.12 12.40 27.67
CA ARG A 43 -17.54 12.65 27.99
C ARG A 43 -18.41 12.61 26.75
N ASN A 44 -17.95 13.20 25.64
CA ASN A 44 -18.67 13.18 24.37
C ASN A 44 -18.82 11.76 23.83
N LEU A 45 -17.76 10.94 23.88
CA LEU A 45 -17.83 9.53 23.48
C LEU A 45 -18.81 8.74 24.37
N ILE A 46 -18.74 8.91 25.69
CA ILE A 46 -19.66 8.25 26.63
C ILE A 46 -21.10 8.66 26.35
N LYS A 47 -21.35 9.93 26.07
CA LYS A 47 -22.68 10.44 25.73
C LYS A 47 -23.22 9.77 24.47
N GLU A 48 -22.39 9.60 23.44
CA GLU A 48 -22.77 8.92 22.20
C GLU A 48 -23.13 7.44 22.43
N LEU A 49 -22.34 6.74 23.26
CA LEU A 49 -22.61 5.36 23.63
C LEU A 49 -23.89 5.19 24.47
N CYS A 50 -24.21 6.18 25.32
CA CYS A 50 -25.47 6.24 26.06
C CYS A 50 -26.66 6.50 25.13
N GLN A 51 -26.53 7.43 24.17
CA GLN A 51 -27.59 7.75 23.19
C GLN A 51 -27.90 6.57 22.27
N SER A 52 -26.88 5.78 21.96
CA SER A 52 -27.01 4.57 21.16
C SER A 52 -27.43 3.34 21.97
N GLU A 53 -27.79 3.54 23.25
CA GLU A 53 -28.25 2.50 24.18
C GLU A 53 -27.28 1.32 24.38
N TYR A 54 -25.98 1.52 24.13
CA TYR A 54 -24.96 0.50 24.35
C TYR A 54 -24.55 0.41 25.81
N ILE A 55 -24.44 1.57 26.47
CA ILE A 55 -24.14 1.66 27.90
C ILE A 55 -25.16 2.54 28.60
N ARG A 56 -25.27 2.36 29.91
CA ARG A 56 -26.07 3.23 30.77
C ARG A 56 -25.29 3.56 32.03
N ILE A 57 -25.21 4.85 32.36
CA ILE A 57 -24.56 5.34 33.57
C ILE A 57 -25.63 5.97 34.46
N PRO A 58 -26.26 5.20 35.37
CA PRO A 58 -27.34 5.70 36.21
C PRO A 58 -26.90 6.75 37.23
N MET A 59 -25.62 6.77 37.61
CA MET A 59 -25.12 7.63 38.68
C MET A 59 -23.73 8.16 38.37
N TRP A 60 -23.56 9.46 38.63
CA TRP A 60 -22.30 10.19 38.56
C TRP A 60 -21.96 10.73 39.96
N ALA A 61 -20.69 10.65 40.34
CA ALA A 61 -20.16 11.20 41.59
C ALA A 61 -18.76 11.77 41.33
N ASP A 62 -18.42 12.91 41.93
CA ASP A 62 -17.10 13.54 41.81
C ASP A 62 -16.64 13.72 40.34
N ASN A 63 -17.56 14.12 39.46
CA ASN A 63 -17.37 14.24 38.01
C ASN A 63 -16.98 12.95 37.27
N LYS A 64 -17.09 11.78 37.91
CA LYS A 64 -16.78 10.45 37.37
C LYS A 64 -17.99 9.53 37.39
N PRO A 65 -18.04 8.50 36.54
CA PRO A 65 -19.11 7.50 36.57
C PRO A 65 -19.00 6.63 37.82
N TYR A 66 -20.09 6.50 38.58
CA TYR A 66 -20.12 5.65 39.78
C TYR A 66 -20.49 4.20 39.46
N HIS A 67 -21.33 4.00 38.44
CA HIS A 67 -21.74 2.67 37.99
C HIS A 67 -22.00 2.70 36.49
N VAL A 68 -21.41 1.75 35.77
CA VAL A 68 -21.57 1.59 34.32
C VAL A 68 -22.25 0.25 34.05
N VAL A 69 -23.42 0.31 33.42
CA VAL A 69 -24.17 -0.86 32.96
C VAL A 69 -23.93 -1.03 31.47
N VAL A 70 -23.45 -2.20 31.08
CA VAL A 70 -23.27 -2.58 29.67
C VAL A 70 -24.50 -3.36 29.21
N ASN A 71 -25.18 -2.85 28.18
CA ASN A 71 -26.40 -3.47 27.65
C ASN A 71 -26.05 -4.65 26.72
N ASN A 72 -27.06 -5.47 26.40
CA ASN A 72 -26.87 -6.59 25.47
C ASN A 72 -26.52 -6.12 24.05
N SER A 73 -27.06 -4.96 23.63
CA SER A 73 -26.75 -4.30 22.36
C SER A 73 -25.25 -4.09 22.17
N ALA A 74 -24.52 -3.71 23.23
CA ALA A 74 -23.07 -3.54 23.19
C ALA A 74 -22.34 -4.85 22.91
N ARG A 75 -22.78 -5.95 23.54
CA ARG A 75 -22.16 -7.27 23.37
C ARG A 75 -22.42 -7.87 21.99
N THR A 76 -23.53 -7.50 21.36
CA THR A 76 -23.90 -7.96 20.02
C THR A 76 -23.45 -7.02 18.91
N TYR A 77 -22.82 -5.88 19.23
CA TYR A 77 -22.49 -4.84 18.26
C TYR A 77 -21.62 -5.36 17.10
N ASP A 78 -20.56 -6.10 17.39
CA ASP A 78 -19.66 -6.62 16.34
C ASP A 78 -20.36 -7.58 15.38
N LYS A 79 -21.32 -8.36 15.89
CA LYS A 79 -22.14 -9.24 15.05
C LYS A 79 -23.05 -8.41 14.14
N GLN A 80 -23.75 -7.41 14.70
CA GLN A 80 -24.60 -6.52 13.92
C GLN A 80 -23.82 -5.72 12.87
N LEU A 81 -22.60 -5.31 13.21
CA LEU A 81 -21.69 -4.62 12.29
C LEU A 81 -21.29 -5.53 11.12
N ALA A 82 -20.98 -6.80 11.38
CA ALA A 82 -20.65 -7.76 10.34
C ALA A 82 -21.85 -8.02 9.41
N GLU A 83 -23.04 -8.25 9.96
CA GLU A 83 -24.28 -8.43 9.20
C GLU A 83 -24.58 -7.20 8.32
N TYR A 84 -24.44 -6.00 8.87
CA TYR A 84 -24.60 -4.74 8.12
C TYR A 84 -23.59 -4.60 6.99
N GLU A 85 -22.32 -4.94 7.23
CA GLU A 85 -21.27 -4.84 6.22
C GLU A 85 -21.46 -5.86 5.09
N GLU A 86 -21.91 -7.08 5.41
CA GLU A 86 -22.28 -8.11 4.43
C GLU A 86 -23.50 -7.69 3.60
N GLU A 87 -24.55 -7.16 4.25
CA GLU A 87 -25.75 -6.66 3.56
C GLU A 87 -25.39 -5.54 2.58
N LYS A 88 -24.57 -4.56 3.02
CA LYS A 88 -24.08 -3.49 2.14
C LYS A 88 -23.19 -4.03 1.02
N ARG A 89 -22.46 -5.12 1.23
CA ARG A 89 -21.67 -5.79 0.19
C ARG A 89 -22.55 -6.47 -0.85
N ALA A 90 -23.61 -7.14 -0.41
CA ALA A 90 -24.59 -7.77 -1.30
C ALA A 90 -25.38 -6.73 -2.10
N GLN A 91 -25.72 -5.58 -1.48
CA GLN A 91 -26.37 -4.44 -2.14
C GLN A 91 -25.45 -3.74 -3.14
N ARG A 92 -24.14 -3.66 -2.86
CA ARG A 92 -23.11 -3.22 -3.83
C ARG A 92 -22.88 -4.33 -4.85
N GLY A 93 -23.86 -4.54 -5.72
CA GLY A 93 -23.84 -5.56 -6.76
C GLY A 93 -22.56 -5.52 -7.61
N THR A 94 -22.22 -6.66 -8.19
CA THR A 94 -21.11 -6.77 -9.14
C THR A 94 -21.42 -5.96 -10.40
N ILE A 95 -20.57 -4.98 -10.73
CA ILE A 95 -20.67 -4.25 -12.00
C ILE A 95 -19.91 -5.04 -13.07
N TYR A 96 -20.63 -5.68 -13.98
CA TYR A 96 -20.06 -6.30 -15.17
C TYR A 96 -19.79 -5.24 -16.23
N ILE A 97 -18.52 -4.93 -16.48
CA ILE A 97 -18.12 -4.07 -17.60
C ILE A 97 -17.85 -4.99 -18.81
N GLY A 98 -18.78 -5.07 -19.75
CA GLY A 98 -18.71 -6.01 -20.88
C GLY A 98 -17.67 -5.66 -21.95
N THR A 99 -17.59 -4.39 -22.36
CA THR A 99 -16.56 -3.91 -23.30
C THR A 99 -16.33 -2.42 -23.10
N VAL A 100 -15.07 -2.02 -22.96
CA VAL A 100 -14.66 -0.61 -22.86
C VAL A 100 -14.15 -0.18 -24.23
N ASN A 101 -15.00 0.43 -25.05
CA ASN A 101 -14.66 0.71 -26.44
C ASN A 101 -13.83 1.98 -26.67
N ASP A 102 -13.80 2.96 -25.75
CA ASP A 102 -12.88 4.12 -25.90
C ASP A 102 -12.80 5.08 -24.70
N LYS A 103 -12.79 4.58 -23.45
CA LYS A 103 -12.61 5.44 -22.26
C LYS A 103 -11.72 4.75 -21.25
N SER A 104 -10.65 5.43 -20.82
CA SER A 104 -9.79 4.92 -19.76
C SER A 104 -10.60 4.66 -18.48
N VAL A 105 -10.39 3.50 -17.86
CA VAL A 105 -11.01 3.16 -16.56
C VAL A 105 -10.07 3.64 -15.45
N LYS A 106 -10.51 4.65 -14.70
CA LYS A 106 -9.78 5.13 -13.52
C LYS A 106 -10.14 4.27 -12.31
N LEU A 107 -9.19 3.46 -11.87
CA LEU A 107 -9.28 2.75 -10.59
C LEU A 107 -8.76 3.67 -9.48
N GLY A 108 -9.54 3.83 -8.39
CA GLY A 108 -9.12 4.58 -7.21
C GLY A 108 -8.13 3.80 -6.31
N ASN A 109 -7.86 4.32 -5.12
CA ASN A 109 -6.94 3.68 -4.17
C ASN A 109 -7.60 2.51 -3.40
N GLY A 110 -6.79 1.52 -2.99
CA GLY A 110 -7.22 0.41 -2.13
C GLY A 110 -7.97 -0.73 -2.85
N ASN A 111 -7.95 -0.75 -4.19
CA ASN A 111 -8.57 -1.81 -4.97
C ASN A 111 -7.69 -3.06 -5.02
N LYS A 112 -8.27 -4.23 -4.73
CA LYS A 112 -7.61 -5.52 -4.85
C LYS A 112 -8.04 -6.19 -6.15
N ILE A 113 -7.13 -6.26 -7.12
CA ILE A 113 -7.30 -7.11 -8.31
C ILE A 113 -6.71 -8.48 -7.96
N SER A 114 -7.41 -9.57 -8.27
CA SER A 114 -6.95 -10.92 -7.93
C SER A 114 -7.35 -11.89 -9.04
N ASN A 115 -6.49 -12.87 -9.31
CA ASN A 115 -6.71 -13.90 -10.35
C ASN A 115 -7.07 -13.32 -11.73
N SER A 116 -6.45 -12.19 -12.10
CA SER A 116 -6.70 -11.53 -13.37
C SER A 116 -5.43 -11.51 -14.21
N ASN A 117 -5.57 -11.72 -15.52
CA ASN A 117 -4.48 -11.52 -16.48
C ASN A 117 -4.60 -10.11 -17.06
N ILE A 118 -3.70 -9.21 -16.67
CA ILE A 118 -3.65 -7.83 -17.16
C ILE A 118 -2.57 -7.76 -18.23
N ALA A 119 -2.97 -7.73 -19.50
CA ALA A 119 -2.09 -7.46 -20.62
C ALA A 119 -2.20 -5.98 -21.01
N GLY A 120 -1.12 -5.22 -20.84
CA GLY A 120 -1.06 -3.81 -21.21
C GLY A 120 0.39 -3.33 -21.28
N ILE A 121 0.63 -2.26 -22.04
CA ILE A 121 1.92 -1.57 -22.07
C ILE A 121 2.00 -0.72 -20.80
N ILE A 122 2.89 -1.08 -19.87
CA ILE A 122 3.25 -0.20 -18.76
C ILE A 122 4.20 0.84 -19.35
N GLU A 123 3.65 1.98 -19.80
CA GLU A 123 4.45 3.19 -19.95
C GLU A 123 4.82 3.64 -18.53
N ASN A 124 5.92 3.09 -18.02
CA ASN A 124 6.62 3.77 -16.94
C ASN A 124 6.92 5.16 -17.49
N HIS A 125 6.26 6.18 -16.97
CA HIS A 125 6.72 7.55 -17.10
C HIS A 125 8.00 7.64 -16.26
N LEU A 126 9.04 7.01 -16.79
CA LEU A 126 10.40 7.19 -16.36
C LEU A 126 10.66 8.64 -16.73
N ASP A 127 10.79 9.50 -15.72
CA ASP A 127 11.49 10.74 -15.89
C ASP A 127 12.79 10.41 -16.64
N SER A 128 12.84 10.79 -17.91
CA SER A 128 13.99 10.83 -18.80
C SER A 128 15.29 10.27 -18.22
N ALA A 129 15.45 8.95 -18.25
CA ALA A 129 16.73 8.30 -18.03
C ALA A 129 16.69 6.92 -18.72
N SER A 130 16.82 6.92 -20.04
CA SER A 130 17.05 5.74 -20.87
C SER A 130 18.03 4.78 -20.17
N PRO A 131 17.86 3.45 -20.28
CA PRO A 131 18.86 2.54 -19.74
C PRO A 131 20.18 2.85 -20.43
N ASP A 132 21.18 3.22 -19.63
CA ASP A 132 22.55 3.52 -20.06
C ASP A 132 23.17 2.24 -20.62
N VAL A 133 22.79 1.88 -21.85
CA VAL A 133 23.55 0.94 -22.66
C VAL A 133 24.85 1.67 -22.96
N LYS A 134 25.85 1.42 -22.13
CA LYS A 134 27.20 1.98 -22.29
C LYS A 134 27.71 1.62 -23.68
N LYS A 135 27.55 2.56 -24.61
CA LYS A 135 28.03 2.43 -25.99
C LYS A 135 29.51 2.06 -25.96
N SER A 136 29.85 1.02 -26.72
CA SER A 136 31.21 0.49 -26.80
C SER A 136 32.16 1.58 -27.27
N PHE A 137 33.41 1.53 -26.83
CA PHE A 137 34.42 2.55 -27.16
C PHE A 137 34.61 2.72 -28.68
N TYR A 138 34.39 1.63 -29.44
CA TYR A 138 34.42 1.62 -30.91
C TYR A 138 33.33 2.49 -31.54
N GLU A 139 32.13 2.49 -30.97
CA GLU A 139 31.00 3.30 -31.47
C GLU A 139 31.19 4.79 -31.19
N LYS A 140 31.92 5.12 -30.12
CA LYS A 140 32.21 6.52 -29.76
C LYS A 140 33.30 7.12 -30.64
N HIS A 141 34.27 6.32 -31.09
CA HIS A 141 35.43 6.81 -31.83
C HIS A 141 35.80 5.93 -33.04
N PRO A 142 34.89 5.80 -34.04
CA PRO A 142 35.07 4.91 -35.19
C PRO A 142 36.32 5.24 -36.02
N VAL A 143 36.69 6.52 -36.09
CA VAL A 143 37.88 6.98 -36.82
C VAL A 143 39.18 6.54 -36.11
N ILE A 144 39.25 6.64 -34.78
CA ILE A 144 40.46 6.25 -34.03
C ILE A 144 40.67 4.74 -34.09
N CYS A 145 39.60 3.95 -33.94
CA CYS A 145 39.71 2.50 -34.06
C CYS A 145 40.11 2.06 -35.47
N SER A 146 39.56 2.70 -36.51
CA SER A 146 39.95 2.41 -37.90
C SER A 146 41.42 2.78 -38.17
N PHE A 147 41.88 3.91 -37.63
CA PHE A 147 43.28 4.31 -37.72
C PHE A 147 44.22 3.31 -37.03
N LEU A 148 43.86 2.86 -35.83
CA LEU A 148 44.67 1.92 -35.05
C LEU A 148 44.75 0.53 -35.70
N VAL A 149 43.65 0.05 -36.28
CA VAL A 149 43.64 -1.21 -37.06
C VAL A 149 44.52 -1.10 -38.30
N SER A 150 44.46 0.02 -39.02
CA SER A 150 45.32 0.28 -40.18
C SER A 150 46.81 0.34 -39.80
N PHE A 151 47.13 0.96 -38.67
CA PHE A 151 48.50 1.02 -38.15
C PHE A 151 49.06 -0.37 -37.81
N VAL A 152 48.27 -1.22 -37.14
CA VAL A 152 48.66 -2.61 -36.84
C VAL A 152 48.82 -3.44 -38.11
N ALA A 153 47.91 -3.32 -39.08
CA ALA A 153 48.03 -4.00 -40.37
C ALA A 153 49.30 -3.55 -41.13
N GLY A 154 49.61 -2.25 -41.10
CA GLY A 154 50.84 -1.71 -41.65
C GLY A 154 52.09 -2.27 -40.98
N ILE A 155 52.10 -2.42 -39.65
CA ILE A 155 53.20 -3.03 -38.90
C ILE A 155 53.37 -4.52 -39.27
N VAL A 156 52.27 -5.27 -39.37
CA VAL A 156 52.29 -6.69 -39.77
C VAL A 156 52.87 -6.87 -41.17
N LEU A 157 52.61 -5.92 -42.08
CA LEU A 157 53.21 -5.90 -43.41
C LEU A 157 54.69 -5.47 -43.39
N LEU A 158 55.15 -4.71 -42.38
CA LEU A 158 56.47 -4.06 -42.40
C LEU A 158 57.64 -4.92 -41.88
N PHE A 159 57.43 -6.01 -41.15
CA PHE A 159 58.54 -6.74 -40.51
C PHE A 159 58.43 -8.26 -40.57
N THR A 160 59.58 -8.90 -40.90
CA THR A 160 60.09 -10.28 -40.70
C THR A 160 59.18 -11.50 -40.82
N PHE A 161 57.87 -11.37 -40.67
CA PHE A 161 56.88 -12.41 -40.89
C PHE A 161 56.86 -12.87 -42.36
N TRP A 162 56.90 -11.93 -43.31
CA TRP A 162 56.96 -12.27 -44.73
C TRP A 162 58.24 -13.01 -45.10
N SER A 163 59.37 -12.71 -44.45
CA SER A 163 60.64 -13.42 -44.68
C SER A 163 60.49 -14.91 -44.36
N ASN A 164 59.86 -15.25 -43.21
CA ASN A 164 59.58 -16.65 -42.85
C ASN A 164 58.59 -17.32 -43.81
N ILE A 165 57.56 -16.60 -44.29
CA ILE A 165 56.59 -17.13 -45.28
C ILE A 165 57.29 -17.41 -46.62
N VAL A 166 58.17 -16.52 -47.07
CA VAL A 166 58.90 -16.65 -48.33
C VAL A 166 59.89 -17.81 -48.26
N GLU A 167 60.64 -17.94 -47.17
CA GLU A 167 61.60 -19.04 -46.96
C GLU A 167 60.90 -20.42 -46.90
N LEU A 168 59.67 -20.46 -46.38
CA LEU A 168 58.84 -21.67 -46.34
C LEU A 168 58.29 -22.05 -47.73
N ILE A 169 57.97 -21.05 -48.57
CA ILE A 169 57.57 -21.27 -49.97
C ILE A 169 58.77 -21.71 -50.81
N GLU A 170 59.95 -21.10 -50.62
CA GLU A 170 61.20 -21.52 -51.28
C GLU A 170 61.65 -22.93 -50.86
N GLY A 171 61.31 -23.39 -49.65
CA GLY A 171 61.59 -24.76 -49.23
C GLY A 171 60.63 -25.81 -49.80
N VAL A 172 59.51 -25.39 -50.41
CA VAL A 172 58.46 -26.27 -50.96
C VAL A 172 58.54 -26.41 -52.49
N PHE A 173 59.18 -25.45 -53.17
CA PHE A 173 59.48 -25.51 -54.61
C PHE A 173 60.93 -25.92 -54.87
#